data_AF-A0A7S0NPB6-F1
#
_entry.id   AF-A0A7S0NPB6-F1
#
_cell.length_a   1.000
_cell.length_b   1.000
_cell.length_c   1.000
_cell.angle_alpha   90.00
_cell.angle_beta   90.00
_cell.angle_gamma   90.00
#
_symmetry.space_group_name_H-M   'P 1'
#
loop_
_entity.id
_entity.type
_entity.pdbx_description
1 polymer ?
#
loop_
_entity_poly.entity_id
_entity_poly.type
_entity_poly.pdbx_seq_one_letter_code
_entity_poly.pdbx_strand_id
1 'polypeptide(L)'
;MAAKRKADDQAAMHFSPASSAGSSSSLCNCARLAAQAGTSVLMPWIGVGTYKMANAQEAVGAALQIGYRHVETAFIYSGEKTETEVGKALATALEGGLRRDEVFVTTKHWRAYHGFEPALACLQKSLRRLQLSHVDLWLMHWPGPAYTTMNRRKDLMEEHGPWHYAATSEAEMPAVRAATWRAMEHALGAGQVRAIGVSNFSIRHLETLKRTATVWPPAVNQVEMHPLYPQKELLEYCRGEGIVVQAYASLGGQDASKKTLAALGGPLLTSPPVRSQRPPPL
;
A
#
# COMPACT_ATOMS: atom_id res chain seq x y z
N MET A 1 11.45 61.76 -4.96
CA MET A 1 10.72 60.78 -5.80
C MET A 1 10.67 59.46 -5.05
N ALA A 2 9.48 58.87 -4.98
CA ALA A 2 9.18 57.66 -4.22
C ALA A 2 9.67 56.39 -4.92
N ALA A 3 10.15 55.42 -4.14
CA ALA A 3 10.16 54.01 -4.53
C ALA A 3 9.98 53.13 -3.29
N LYS A 4 8.71 52.85 -2.96
CA LYS A 4 8.30 51.68 -2.17
C LYS A 4 8.63 50.43 -2.98
N ARG A 5 9.38 49.48 -2.42
CA ARG A 5 9.29 48.06 -2.81
C ARG A 5 9.14 47.20 -1.56
N LYS A 6 8.14 46.32 -1.66
CA LYS A 6 7.55 45.49 -0.61
C LYS A 6 8.57 44.50 -0.05
N ALA A 7 8.59 44.39 1.28
CA ALA A 7 9.06 43.18 1.94
C ALA A 7 7.98 42.11 1.73
N ASP A 8 8.35 40.98 1.14
CA ASP A 8 7.51 39.79 1.10
C ASP A 8 7.49 39.17 2.49
N ASP A 9 6.33 39.26 3.12
CA ASP A 9 6.02 38.66 4.41
C ASP A 9 5.82 37.15 4.19
N GLN A 10 6.88 36.36 4.35
CA GLN A 10 6.75 34.90 4.49
C GLN A 10 6.11 34.62 5.85
N ALA A 11 4.79 34.67 5.90
CA ALA A 11 4.02 34.18 7.04
C ALA A 11 4.29 32.67 7.19
N ALA A 12 5.17 32.34 8.14
CA ALA A 12 5.30 30.99 8.67
C ALA A 12 3.90 30.53 9.12
N MET A 13 3.37 29.48 8.48
CA MET A 13 2.12 28.85 8.90
C MET A 13 2.34 28.18 10.25
N HIS A 14 2.16 28.94 11.32
CA HIS A 14 2.11 28.41 12.68
C HIS A 14 0.85 27.55 12.83
N PHE A 15 1.06 26.24 12.91
CA PHE A 15 0.05 25.29 13.32
C PHE A 15 -0.17 25.45 14.83
N SER A 16 -1.27 26.07 15.24
CA SER A 16 -1.64 26.13 16.66
C SER A 16 -2.24 24.79 17.10
N PRO A 17 -1.78 24.18 18.20
CA PRO A 17 -2.38 22.98 18.73
C PRO A 17 -3.72 23.34 19.37
N ALA A 18 -4.81 22.77 18.85
CA ALA A 18 -6.09 22.85 19.53
C ALA A 18 -5.99 22.13 20.88
N SER A 19 -6.41 22.85 21.91
CA SER A 19 -6.41 22.47 23.32
C SER A 19 -7.15 21.15 23.60
N SER A 20 -6.72 20.52 24.68
CA SER A 20 -7.26 19.35 25.34
C SER A 20 -8.77 19.41 25.59
N ALA A 21 -9.53 18.46 25.03
CA ALA A 21 -10.60 17.70 25.69
C ALA A 21 -11.43 16.95 24.63
N GLY A 22 -11.78 15.69 24.91
CA GLY A 22 -12.88 15.00 24.23
C GLY A 22 -12.45 13.96 23.20
N SER A 23 -12.44 12.70 23.65
CA SER A 23 -12.48 11.51 22.81
C SER A 23 -13.66 11.58 21.82
N SER A 24 -13.36 11.79 20.53
CA SER A 24 -14.27 11.38 19.44
C SER A 24 -13.44 10.77 18.31
N SER A 25 -13.51 9.45 18.16
CA SER A 25 -12.79 8.71 17.14
C SER A 25 -13.48 8.89 15.78
N SER A 26 -12.99 9.81 14.94
CA SER A 26 -13.57 10.00 13.60
C SER A 26 -13.10 8.87 12.67
N LEU A 27 -13.92 7.84 12.50
CA LEU A 27 -13.74 6.80 11.48
C LEU A 27 -13.82 7.35 10.03
N CYS A 28 -14.12 8.64 9.83
CA CYS A 28 -14.36 9.26 8.52
C CYS A 28 -13.15 9.26 7.57
N ASN A 29 -11.93 9.07 8.08
CA ASN A 29 -10.69 9.09 7.30
C ASN A 29 -10.00 7.73 7.19
N CYS A 30 -10.67 6.65 7.64
CA CYS A 30 -10.13 5.29 7.59
C CYS A 30 -11.10 4.30 6.95
N ALA A 31 -10.57 3.35 6.18
CA ALA A 31 -11.26 2.11 5.85
C ALA A 31 -11.16 1.17 7.06
N ARG A 32 -12.26 0.51 7.41
CA ARG A 32 -12.27 -0.54 8.43
C ARG A 32 -11.90 -1.86 7.76
N LEU A 33 -10.74 -2.39 8.10
CA LEU A 33 -10.29 -3.70 7.66
C LEU A 33 -10.76 -4.77 8.64
N ALA A 34 -11.25 -5.89 8.09
CA ALA A 34 -11.43 -7.10 8.87
C ALA A 34 -10.05 -7.62 9.34
N ALA A 35 -9.94 -7.92 10.62
CA ALA A 35 -8.75 -8.53 11.21
C ALA A 35 -9.12 -9.74 12.07
N GLN A 36 -8.12 -10.39 12.67
CA GLN A 36 -8.31 -11.59 13.48
C GLN A 36 -9.20 -11.33 14.70
N ALA A 37 -9.95 -12.36 15.11
CA ALA A 37 -10.71 -12.42 16.36
C ALA A 37 -11.73 -11.28 16.57
N GLY A 38 -12.37 -10.81 15.50
CA GLY A 38 -13.40 -9.76 15.57
C GLY A 38 -12.84 -8.36 15.82
N THR A 39 -11.51 -8.19 15.81
CA THR A 39 -10.89 -6.87 15.85
C THR A 39 -10.94 -6.19 14.48
N SER A 40 -10.90 -4.87 14.47
CA SER A 40 -10.80 -4.08 13.24
C SER A 40 -9.50 -3.31 13.21
N VAL A 41 -8.86 -3.25 12.05
CA VAL A 41 -7.73 -2.35 11.81
C VAL A 41 -8.23 -1.17 10.99
N LEU A 42 -7.87 0.05 11.38
CA LEU A 42 -8.23 1.26 10.65
C LEU A 42 -7.08 1.63 9.70
N MET A 43 -7.36 1.55 8.40
CA MET A 43 -6.41 1.92 7.35
C MET A 43 -6.75 3.32 6.81
N PRO A 44 -5.87 4.33 6.93
CA PRO A 44 -6.13 5.64 6.34
C PRO A 44 -6.37 5.56 4.84
N TRP A 45 -7.35 6.32 4.33
CA TRP A 45 -7.77 6.27 2.92
C TRP A 45 -6.67 6.70 1.97
N ILE A 46 -5.81 7.63 2.42
CA ILE A 46 -4.73 8.20 1.64
C ILE A 46 -3.41 7.78 2.29
N GLY A 47 -2.53 7.20 1.47
CA GLY A 47 -1.18 6.82 1.86
C GLY A 47 -0.14 7.31 0.85
N VAL A 48 1.10 7.40 1.31
CA VAL A 48 2.25 7.70 0.45
C VAL A 48 2.81 6.38 -0.10
N GLY A 49 2.71 6.19 -1.41
CA GLY A 49 3.27 5.02 -2.10
C GLY A 49 4.71 5.25 -2.53
N THR A 50 5.59 4.26 -2.34
CA THR A 50 7.05 4.46 -2.45
C THR A 50 7.70 3.80 -3.67
N TYR A 51 6.90 3.27 -4.60
CA TYR A 51 7.41 2.64 -5.82
C TYR A 51 8.17 3.64 -6.71
N LYS A 52 9.37 3.27 -7.14
CA LYS A 52 10.30 4.09 -7.95
C LYS A 52 10.70 5.44 -7.31
N MET A 53 10.51 5.62 -6.00
CA MET A 53 11.08 6.78 -5.30
C MET A 53 12.61 6.63 -5.19
N ALA A 54 13.34 7.65 -5.65
CA ALA A 54 14.78 7.73 -5.48
C ALA A 54 15.17 8.08 -4.04
N ASN A 55 14.47 9.06 -3.43
CA ASN A 55 14.73 9.55 -2.08
C ASN A 55 13.60 9.16 -1.11
N ALA A 56 13.35 7.86 -0.95
CA ALA A 56 12.21 7.38 -0.16
C ALA A 56 12.26 7.84 1.31
N GLN A 57 13.44 7.94 1.94
CA GLN A 57 13.57 8.40 3.31
C GLN A 57 13.06 9.85 3.47
N GLU A 58 13.55 10.76 2.64
CA GLU A 58 13.17 12.18 2.67
C GLU A 58 11.68 12.36 2.36
N ALA A 59 11.17 11.72 1.31
CA ALA A 59 9.78 11.84 0.90
C ALA A 59 8.81 11.30 1.95
N VAL A 60 9.11 10.15 2.56
CA VAL A 60 8.27 9.59 3.64
C VAL A 60 8.36 10.45 4.90
N GLY A 61 9.54 10.95 5.25
CA GLY A 61 9.70 11.88 6.37
C GLY A 61 8.85 13.14 6.21
N ALA A 62 8.91 13.78 5.03
CA ALA A 62 8.09 14.93 4.71
C ALA A 62 6.58 14.59 4.73
N ALA A 63 6.17 13.44 4.18
CA ALA A 63 4.79 13.00 4.22
C ALA A 63 4.26 12.86 5.66
N LEU A 64 5.04 12.25 6.56
CA LEU A 64 4.67 12.10 7.97
C LEU A 64 4.55 13.45 8.68
N GLN A 65 5.46 14.39 8.38
CA GLN A 65 5.44 15.76 8.92
C GLN A 65 4.18 16.55 8.50
N ILE A 66 3.72 16.39 7.26
CA ILE A 66 2.50 17.06 6.76
C ILE A 66 1.20 16.31 7.12
N GLY A 67 1.29 15.23 7.89
CA GLY A 67 0.12 14.55 8.47
C GLY A 67 -0.28 13.23 7.83
N TYR A 68 0.49 12.67 6.88
CA TYR A 68 0.23 11.31 6.41
C TYR A 68 0.40 10.32 7.56
N ARG A 69 -0.48 9.32 7.59
CA ARG A 69 -0.47 8.23 8.57
C ARG A 69 -0.57 6.86 7.90
N HIS A 70 -0.37 6.78 6.58
CA HIS A 70 -0.29 5.52 5.86
C HIS A 70 0.91 5.57 4.92
N VAL A 71 1.85 4.65 5.10
CA VAL A 71 3.03 4.46 4.26
C VAL A 71 2.93 3.11 3.54
N GLU A 72 3.03 3.12 2.22
CA GLU A 72 3.00 1.92 1.40
C GLU A 72 4.38 1.67 0.77
N THR A 73 4.89 0.47 0.98
CA THR A 73 6.13 -0.03 0.36
C THR A 73 5.99 -1.50 -0.05
N ALA A 74 7.07 -2.10 -0.54
CA ALA A 74 7.14 -3.50 -0.84
C ALA A 74 8.58 -4.01 -0.81
N PHE A 75 8.73 -5.32 -0.59
CA PHE A 75 10.02 -6.00 -0.51
C PHE A 75 10.96 -5.69 -1.69
N ILE A 76 10.45 -5.61 -2.92
CA ILE A 76 11.27 -5.51 -4.13
C ILE A 76 11.56 -4.08 -4.59
N TYR A 77 10.92 -3.07 -4.01
CA TYR A 77 11.01 -1.70 -4.53
C TYR A 77 12.47 -1.21 -4.54
N SER A 78 12.86 -0.62 -5.68
CA SER A 78 14.24 -0.18 -5.98
C SER A 78 15.31 -1.25 -5.74
N GLY A 79 15.02 -2.51 -6.05
CA GLY A 79 15.95 -3.62 -5.85
C GLY A 79 16.19 -3.91 -4.37
N GLU A 80 15.10 -3.94 -3.60
CA GLU A 80 15.08 -4.24 -2.15
C GLU A 80 15.66 -3.14 -1.25
N LYS A 81 15.87 -1.93 -1.79
CA LYS A 81 16.45 -0.80 -1.05
C LYS A 81 15.41 0.08 -0.35
N THR A 82 14.21 0.21 -0.94
CA THR A 82 13.20 1.17 -0.47
C THR A 82 12.74 0.91 0.97
N GLU A 83 12.56 -0.34 1.39
CA GLU A 83 12.15 -0.65 2.76
C GLU A 83 13.14 -0.15 3.82
N THR A 84 14.45 -0.19 3.55
CA THR A 84 15.47 0.34 4.47
C THR A 84 15.35 1.84 4.63
N GLU A 85 15.13 2.56 3.53
CA GLU A 85 14.96 4.02 3.53
C GLU A 85 13.66 4.45 4.22
N VAL A 86 12.57 3.69 3.99
CA VAL A 86 11.31 3.86 4.72
C VAL A 86 11.50 3.59 6.22
N GLY A 87 12.24 2.55 6.58
CA GLY A 87 12.55 2.22 7.97
C GLY A 87 13.29 3.34 8.69
N LYS A 88 14.27 3.98 8.04
CA LYS A 88 14.97 5.16 8.58
C LYS A 88 14.02 6.34 8.81
N ALA A 89 13.14 6.63 7.84
CA ALA A 89 12.16 7.71 7.98
C ALA A 89 11.18 7.47 9.14
N LEU A 90 10.72 6.22 9.29
CA LEU A 90 9.88 5.81 10.41
C LEU A 90 10.63 5.96 11.73
N ALA A 91 11.85 5.45 11.84
CA ALA A 91 12.66 5.56 13.06
C ALA A 91 12.82 7.03 13.50
N THR A 92 13.22 7.91 12.58
CA THR A 92 13.34 9.36 12.87
C THR A 92 12.00 9.97 13.31
N ALA A 93 10.89 9.61 12.67
CA ALA A 93 9.57 10.13 13.06
C ALA A 93 9.14 9.65 14.46
N LEU A 94 9.43 8.38 14.79
CA LEU A 94 9.13 7.80 16.10
C LEU A 94 9.98 8.42 17.21
N GLU A 95 11.28 8.63 16.96
CA GLU A 95 12.18 9.38 17.86
C GLU A 95 11.71 10.84 18.05
N GLY A 96 11.13 11.43 17.00
CA GLY A 96 10.50 12.75 17.01
C GLY A 96 9.14 12.82 17.72
N GLY A 97 8.67 11.72 18.35
CA GLY A 97 7.46 11.68 19.18
C GLY A 97 6.21 11.14 18.48
N LEU A 98 6.29 10.75 17.21
CA LEU A 98 5.18 10.04 16.54
C LEU A 98 5.00 8.66 17.19
N ARG A 99 3.78 8.26 17.54
CA ARG A 99 3.56 6.92 18.08
C ARG A 99 3.43 5.90 16.95
N ARG A 100 3.95 4.69 17.17
CA ARG A 100 3.87 3.60 16.17
C ARG A 100 2.41 3.22 15.85
N ASP A 101 1.51 3.29 16.82
CA ASP A 101 0.08 2.99 16.65
C ASP A 101 -0.69 4.05 15.85
N GLU A 102 -0.08 5.22 15.59
CA GLU A 102 -0.65 6.26 14.75
C GLU A 102 -0.30 6.09 13.26
N VAL A 103 0.68 5.25 12.92
CA VAL A 103 1.14 5.06 11.53
C VAL A 103 0.73 3.68 11.04
N PHE A 104 0.06 3.63 9.89
CA PHE A 104 -0.26 2.40 9.18
C PHE A 104 0.82 2.09 8.14
N VAL A 105 1.54 0.98 8.31
CA VAL A 105 2.61 0.57 7.39
C VAL A 105 2.16 -0.66 6.59
N THR A 106 2.16 -0.52 5.27
CA THR A 106 1.93 -1.63 4.33
C THR A 106 3.24 -2.07 3.69
N THR A 107 3.54 -3.37 3.71
CA THR A 107 4.57 -3.96 2.83
C THR A 107 4.01 -5.16 2.07
N LYS A 108 4.80 -5.69 1.12
CA LYS A 108 4.40 -6.83 0.30
C LYS A 108 5.52 -7.85 0.15
N HIS A 109 5.12 -9.10 0.28
CA HIS A 109 5.88 -10.29 -0.10
C HIS A 109 6.33 -10.23 -1.58
N TRP A 110 7.48 -10.80 -1.95
CA TRP A 110 7.89 -10.84 -3.36
C TRP A 110 7.73 -12.22 -4.00
N ARG A 111 7.47 -12.26 -5.32
CA ARG A 111 7.21 -13.46 -6.13
C ARG A 111 8.22 -14.59 -5.95
N ALA A 112 9.49 -14.27 -5.72
CA ALA A 112 10.55 -15.25 -5.49
C ALA A 112 10.41 -16.02 -4.16
N TYR A 113 9.56 -15.53 -3.25
CA TYR A 113 9.37 -16.09 -1.91
C TYR A 113 8.03 -16.81 -1.75
N HIS A 114 7.34 -17.19 -2.83
CA HIS A 114 6.14 -18.02 -2.68
C HIS A 114 6.45 -19.38 -2.03
N GLY A 115 5.44 -20.01 -1.43
CA GLY A 115 5.59 -21.09 -0.46
C GLY A 115 5.46 -20.61 0.98
N PHE A 116 5.38 -21.56 1.93
CA PHE A 116 5.18 -21.27 3.36
C PHE A 116 6.44 -20.65 4.00
N GLU A 117 7.52 -21.43 4.10
CA GLU A 117 8.78 -20.98 4.70
C GLU A 117 9.41 -19.77 3.98
N PRO A 118 9.48 -19.73 2.63
CA PRO A 118 10.06 -18.58 1.96
C PRO A 118 9.26 -17.29 2.22
N ALA A 119 7.93 -17.37 2.35
CA ALA A 119 7.12 -16.19 2.63
C ALA A 119 7.40 -15.64 4.03
N LEU A 120 7.53 -16.51 5.04
CA LEU A 120 7.92 -16.08 6.39
C LEU A 120 9.32 -15.46 6.38
N ALA A 121 10.28 -16.06 5.69
CA ALA A 121 11.62 -15.51 5.54
C ALA A 121 11.62 -14.12 4.86
N CYS A 122 10.73 -13.90 3.89
CA CYS A 122 10.51 -12.61 3.24
C CYS A 122 10.01 -11.57 4.23
N LEU A 123 8.98 -11.89 5.03
CA LEU A 123 8.46 -11.00 6.06
C LEU A 123 9.54 -10.60 7.08
N GLN A 124 10.33 -11.56 7.56
CA GLN A 124 11.40 -11.28 8.52
C GLN A 124 12.45 -10.30 7.97
N LYS A 125 12.77 -10.40 6.68
CA LYS A 125 13.66 -9.43 6.02
C LYS A 125 13.01 -8.05 5.94
N SER A 126 11.74 -7.96 5.55
CA SER A 126 10.99 -6.70 5.53
C SER A 126 10.94 -6.03 6.90
N LEU A 127 10.59 -6.78 7.96
CA LEU A 127 10.53 -6.26 9.33
C LEU A 127 11.88 -5.69 9.80
N ARG A 128 12.99 -6.38 9.50
CA ARG A 128 14.35 -5.88 9.80
C ARG A 128 14.68 -4.60 9.05
N ARG A 129 14.37 -4.52 7.75
CA ARG A 129 14.64 -3.31 6.93
C ARG A 129 13.81 -2.13 7.38
N LEU A 130 12.54 -2.37 7.70
CA LEU A 130 11.61 -1.37 8.21
C LEU A 130 11.91 -0.97 9.67
N GLN A 131 12.72 -1.74 10.38
CA GLN A 131 13.02 -1.56 11.81
C GLN A 131 11.74 -1.63 12.67
N LEU A 132 10.84 -2.56 12.33
CA LEU A 132 9.56 -2.74 13.00
C LEU A 132 9.42 -4.16 13.55
N SER A 133 8.72 -4.31 14.68
CA SER A 133 8.28 -5.61 15.18
C SER A 133 7.09 -6.18 14.41
N HIS A 134 6.28 -5.32 13.80
CA HIS A 134 5.12 -5.68 12.99
C HIS A 134 4.79 -4.61 11.93
N VAL A 135 4.07 -5.03 10.89
CA VAL A 135 3.42 -4.14 9.92
C VAL A 135 1.89 -4.19 10.07
N ASP A 136 1.20 -3.16 9.62
CA ASP A 136 -0.26 -3.09 9.75
C ASP A 136 -0.95 -3.92 8.67
N LEU A 137 -0.38 -3.95 7.47
CA LEU A 137 -0.86 -4.74 6.35
C LEU A 137 0.28 -5.42 5.62
N TRP A 138 0.16 -6.73 5.42
CA TRP A 138 1.07 -7.48 4.57
C TRP A 138 0.32 -8.04 3.37
N LEU A 139 0.79 -7.72 2.17
CA LEU A 139 0.16 -8.14 0.92
C LEU A 139 0.97 -9.21 0.20
N MET A 140 0.27 -10.21 -0.36
CA MET A 140 0.82 -11.04 -1.42
C MET A 140 0.92 -10.21 -2.70
N HIS A 141 2.12 -9.76 -3.09
CA HIS A 141 2.28 -8.75 -4.15
C HIS A 141 1.79 -9.21 -5.53
N TRP A 142 1.85 -10.51 -5.80
CA TRP A 142 1.41 -11.10 -7.06
C TRP A 142 0.83 -12.50 -6.81
N PRO A 143 -0.04 -13.01 -7.69
CA PRO A 143 -0.80 -14.25 -7.45
C PRO A 143 -0.01 -15.55 -7.65
N GLY A 144 1.32 -15.50 -7.80
CA GLY A 144 2.13 -16.68 -8.00
C GLY A 144 3.60 -16.37 -8.29
N PRO A 145 4.47 -17.39 -8.18
CA PRO A 145 5.89 -17.25 -8.42
C PRO A 145 6.19 -17.05 -9.91
N ALA A 146 7.17 -16.20 -10.17
CA ALA A 146 7.64 -15.93 -11.52
C ALA A 146 9.10 -15.53 -11.52
N TYR A 147 9.79 -15.82 -12.62
CA TYR A 147 11.16 -15.40 -12.84
C TYR A 147 11.28 -13.87 -12.79
N THR A 148 12.39 -13.41 -12.23
CA THR A 148 12.65 -12.00 -11.96
C THR A 148 13.06 -11.28 -13.24
N THR A 149 12.06 -10.84 -14.01
CA THR A 149 12.22 -9.69 -14.89
C THR A 149 11.16 -8.66 -14.50
N MET A 150 11.59 -7.52 -13.97
CA MET A 150 10.74 -6.33 -13.83
C MET A 150 10.27 -5.84 -15.21
N ASN A 151 10.99 -6.24 -16.27
CA ASN A 151 10.68 -6.00 -17.68
C ASN A 151 10.31 -7.32 -18.36
N ARG A 152 9.08 -7.80 -18.13
CA ARG A 152 8.53 -8.89 -18.95
C ARG A 152 8.35 -8.39 -20.37
N ARG A 153 8.88 -9.10 -21.36
CA ARG A 153 8.59 -8.77 -22.75
C ARG A 153 7.30 -9.46 -23.19
N LYS A 154 6.42 -8.70 -23.84
CA LYS A 154 5.12 -9.19 -24.30
C LYS A 154 5.25 -10.19 -25.44
N ASP A 155 6.17 -9.93 -26.35
CA ASP A 155 6.48 -10.81 -27.50
C ASP A 155 6.89 -12.22 -27.05
N LEU A 156 7.66 -12.37 -25.96
CA LEU A 156 8.00 -13.69 -25.41
C LEU A 156 6.80 -14.42 -24.80
N MET A 157 5.80 -13.70 -24.29
CA MET A 157 4.56 -14.32 -23.82
C MET A 157 3.63 -14.70 -24.98
N GLU A 158 3.69 -13.98 -26.09
CA GLU A 158 2.98 -14.32 -27.33
C GLU A 158 3.61 -15.57 -27.97
N GLU A 159 4.94 -15.66 -27.99
CA GLU A 159 5.70 -16.78 -28.56
C GLU A 159 5.59 -18.07 -27.70
N HIS A 160 5.77 -17.95 -26.39
CA HIS A 160 5.88 -19.11 -25.48
C HIS A 160 4.67 -19.31 -24.57
N GLY A 161 3.63 -18.48 -24.74
CA GLY A 161 2.40 -18.54 -23.97
C GLY A 161 2.42 -17.75 -22.64
N PRO A 162 1.25 -17.62 -21.99
CA PRO A 162 1.07 -16.75 -20.82
C PRO A 162 1.85 -17.20 -19.58
N TRP A 163 2.29 -18.46 -19.56
CA TRP A 163 3.03 -19.08 -18.47
C TRP A 163 4.55 -18.97 -18.61
N HIS A 164 5.05 -18.34 -19.68
CA HIS A 164 6.49 -18.24 -19.98
C HIS A 164 7.36 -17.78 -18.79
N TYR A 165 6.84 -16.82 -18.00
CA TYR A 165 7.56 -16.30 -16.84
C TYR A 165 7.19 -16.97 -15.51
N ALA A 166 6.24 -17.89 -15.49
CA ALA A 166 5.87 -18.59 -14.26
C ALA A 166 7.01 -19.52 -13.83
N ALA A 167 7.33 -19.53 -12.53
CA ALA A 167 8.36 -20.42 -11.98
C ALA A 167 7.76 -21.75 -11.47
N THR A 168 6.51 -22.02 -11.83
CA THR A 168 5.78 -23.26 -11.51
C THR A 168 4.69 -23.46 -12.58
N SER A 169 4.11 -24.67 -12.65
CA SER A 169 3.07 -25.00 -13.62
C SER A 169 1.72 -24.37 -13.28
N GLU A 170 0.81 -24.28 -14.27
CA GLU A 170 -0.58 -23.86 -14.04
C GLU A 170 -1.28 -24.75 -12.99
N ALA A 171 -1.00 -26.05 -13.02
CA ALA A 171 -1.59 -27.03 -12.10
C ALA A 171 -1.12 -26.85 -10.65
N GLU A 172 0.14 -26.48 -10.44
CA GLU A 172 0.73 -26.32 -9.11
C GLU A 172 0.54 -24.93 -8.52
N MET A 173 0.34 -23.91 -9.35
CA MET A 173 0.23 -22.51 -8.91
C MET A 173 -0.83 -22.28 -7.80
N PRO A 174 -2.04 -22.88 -7.85
CA PRO A 174 -3.00 -22.77 -6.76
C PRO A 174 -2.46 -23.28 -5.42
N ALA A 175 -1.77 -24.43 -5.41
CA ALA A 175 -1.23 -25.03 -4.19
C ALA A 175 -0.10 -24.18 -3.60
N VAL A 176 0.78 -23.64 -4.44
CA VAL A 176 1.85 -22.73 -4.02
C VAL A 176 1.28 -21.42 -3.45
N ARG A 177 0.25 -20.85 -4.10
CA ARG A 177 -0.46 -19.66 -3.60
C ARG A 177 -1.11 -19.93 -2.23
N ALA A 178 -1.77 -21.07 -2.07
CA ALA A 178 -2.38 -21.48 -0.80
C ALA A 178 -1.32 -21.67 0.30
N ALA A 179 -0.16 -22.24 -0.03
CA ALA A 179 0.96 -22.34 0.92
C ALA A 179 1.48 -20.97 1.37
N THR A 180 1.59 -19.99 0.46
CA THR A 180 1.93 -18.61 0.84
C THR A 180 0.87 -17.99 1.73
N TRP A 181 -0.42 -18.17 1.42
CA TRP A 181 -1.50 -17.64 2.26
C TRP A 181 -1.47 -18.23 3.67
N ARG A 182 -1.23 -19.53 3.82
CA ARG A 182 -1.06 -20.17 5.14
C ARG A 182 0.08 -19.56 5.95
N ALA A 183 1.18 -19.14 5.30
CA ALA A 183 2.24 -18.41 5.99
C ALA A 183 1.79 -17.00 6.42
N MET A 184 0.97 -16.33 5.61
CA MET A 184 0.37 -15.04 5.98
C MET A 184 -0.59 -15.18 7.16
N GLU A 185 -1.42 -16.22 7.18
CA GLU A 185 -2.29 -16.57 8.31
C GLU A 185 -1.48 -16.87 9.57
N HIS A 186 -0.38 -17.61 9.44
CA HIS A 186 0.54 -17.86 10.55
C HIS A 186 1.14 -16.56 11.11
N ALA A 187 1.65 -15.67 10.23
CA ALA A 187 2.21 -14.38 10.64
C ALA A 187 1.16 -13.48 11.32
N LEU A 188 -0.10 -13.54 10.88
CA LEU A 188 -1.23 -12.85 11.51
C LEU A 188 -1.46 -13.38 12.93
N GLY A 189 -1.55 -14.71 13.09
CA GLY A 189 -1.69 -15.36 14.40
C GLY A 189 -0.52 -15.12 15.35
N ALA A 190 0.69 -14.91 14.81
CA ALA A 190 1.89 -14.57 15.56
C ALA A 190 2.00 -13.07 15.90
N GLY A 191 1.06 -12.23 15.46
CA GLY A 191 1.06 -10.78 15.71
C GLY A 191 2.14 -10.00 14.95
N GLN A 192 2.78 -10.60 13.95
CA GLN A 192 3.80 -9.94 13.11
C GLN A 192 3.18 -9.03 12.05
N VAL A 193 1.90 -9.23 11.78
CA VAL A 193 1.08 -8.41 10.89
C VAL A 193 -0.28 -8.22 11.54
N ARG A 194 -0.92 -7.06 11.35
CA ARG A 194 -2.28 -6.80 11.90
C ARG A 194 -3.39 -7.19 10.93
N ALA A 195 -3.11 -7.16 9.63
CA ALA A 195 -4.00 -7.58 8.57
C ALA A 195 -3.20 -8.21 7.42
N ILE A 196 -3.84 -9.11 6.67
CA ILE A 196 -3.27 -9.75 5.48
C ILE A 196 -4.17 -9.52 4.28
N GLY A 197 -3.55 -9.33 3.13
CA GLY A 197 -4.26 -9.05 1.89
C GLY A 197 -3.50 -9.55 0.67
N VAL A 198 -4.00 -9.17 -0.50
CA VAL A 198 -3.43 -9.54 -1.79
C VAL A 198 -3.25 -8.31 -2.68
N SER A 199 -2.45 -8.44 -3.73
CA SER A 199 -2.27 -7.42 -4.75
C SER A 199 -2.17 -8.07 -6.12
N ASN A 200 -2.73 -7.40 -7.13
CA ASN A 200 -2.80 -7.91 -8.51
C ASN A 200 -3.61 -9.22 -8.64
N PHE A 201 -4.63 -9.40 -7.79
CA PHE A 201 -5.53 -10.55 -7.86
C PHE A 201 -6.77 -10.23 -8.70
N SER A 202 -7.08 -11.13 -9.64
CA SER A 202 -8.36 -11.16 -10.35
C SER A 202 -9.39 -11.99 -9.58
N ILE A 203 -10.65 -11.97 -10.02
CA ILE A 203 -11.72 -12.79 -9.44
C ILE A 203 -11.35 -14.28 -9.44
N ARG A 204 -10.80 -14.81 -10.55
CA ARG A 204 -10.32 -16.20 -10.63
C ARG A 204 -9.30 -16.54 -9.55
N HIS A 205 -8.38 -15.61 -9.25
CA HIS A 205 -7.37 -15.80 -8.21
C HIS A 205 -8.00 -15.81 -6.81
N LEU A 206 -8.92 -14.88 -6.54
CA LEU A 206 -9.65 -14.77 -5.27
C LEU A 206 -10.51 -16.02 -5.02
N GLU A 207 -11.30 -16.45 -5.99
CA GLU A 207 -12.11 -17.67 -5.91
C GLU A 207 -11.26 -18.92 -5.66
N THR A 208 -10.08 -18.98 -6.28
CA THR A 208 -9.15 -20.10 -6.05
C THR A 208 -8.57 -20.09 -4.66
N LEU A 209 -8.22 -18.92 -4.13
CA LEU A 209 -7.70 -18.77 -2.78
C LEU A 209 -8.76 -19.09 -1.73
N LYS A 210 -10.00 -18.60 -1.93
CA LYS A 210 -11.17 -18.80 -1.06
C LYS A 210 -11.41 -20.26 -0.70
N ARG A 211 -11.18 -21.19 -1.64
CA ARG A 211 -11.35 -22.64 -1.43
C ARG A 211 -10.40 -23.24 -0.39
N THR A 212 -9.31 -22.56 -0.06
CA THR A 212 -8.25 -23.08 0.81
C THR A 212 -7.92 -22.19 2.01
N ALA A 213 -8.43 -20.95 2.02
CA ALA A 213 -8.14 -19.97 3.05
C ALA A 213 -8.88 -20.31 4.35
N THR A 214 -8.17 -20.24 5.47
CA THR A 214 -8.76 -20.32 6.82
C THR A 214 -9.22 -18.93 7.27
N VAL A 215 -8.40 -17.91 7.04
CA VAL A 215 -8.73 -16.50 7.22
C VAL A 215 -9.25 -15.96 5.90
N TRP A 216 -10.55 -15.72 5.82
CA TRP A 216 -11.24 -15.14 4.67
C TRP A 216 -12.23 -14.07 5.14
N PRO A 217 -12.40 -12.96 4.39
CA PRO A 217 -11.71 -12.57 3.15
C PRO A 217 -10.30 -11.97 3.39
N PRO A 218 -9.45 -11.83 2.35
CA PRO A 218 -8.31 -10.93 2.40
C PRO A 218 -8.79 -9.52 2.76
N ALA A 219 -8.13 -8.86 3.71
CA ALA A 219 -8.56 -7.54 4.17
C ALA A 219 -8.53 -6.50 3.05
N VAL A 220 -7.55 -6.61 2.15
CA VAL A 220 -7.33 -5.71 1.02
C VAL A 220 -7.01 -6.50 -0.25
N ASN A 221 -7.52 -6.05 -1.39
CA ASN A 221 -6.97 -6.34 -2.72
C ASN A 221 -6.45 -5.05 -3.35
N GLN A 222 -5.12 -4.90 -3.43
CA GLN A 222 -4.48 -3.71 -4.00
C GLN A 222 -4.22 -3.90 -5.50
N VAL A 223 -4.83 -3.06 -6.35
CA VAL A 223 -4.79 -3.20 -7.82
C VAL A 223 -4.64 -1.85 -8.54
N GLU A 224 -4.22 -1.87 -9.80
CA GLU A 224 -4.19 -0.68 -10.65
C GLU A 224 -5.60 -0.16 -10.83
N MET A 225 -5.92 1.04 -10.38
CA MET A 225 -7.26 1.58 -10.57
C MET A 225 -7.21 3.08 -10.64
N HIS A 226 -7.75 3.63 -11.72
CA HIS A 226 -7.82 5.06 -12.01
C HIS A 226 -8.94 5.31 -13.02
N PRO A 227 -9.34 6.57 -13.32
CA PRO A 227 -10.45 6.84 -14.23
C PRO A 227 -10.34 6.18 -15.62
N LEU A 228 -9.11 5.99 -16.11
CA LEU A 228 -8.85 5.29 -17.39
C LEU A 228 -8.84 3.75 -17.28
N TYR A 229 -8.85 3.19 -16.08
CA TYR A 229 -8.85 1.74 -15.82
C TYR A 229 -9.64 1.41 -14.54
N PRO A 230 -10.99 1.47 -14.59
CA PRO A 230 -11.84 1.46 -13.39
C PRO A 230 -12.16 0.07 -12.82
N GLN A 231 -11.74 -1.03 -13.46
CA GLN A 231 -11.93 -2.44 -13.03
C GLN A 231 -13.26 -2.74 -12.30
N LYS A 232 -14.40 -2.36 -12.90
CA LYS A 232 -15.73 -2.36 -12.24
C LYS A 232 -16.14 -3.73 -11.68
N GLU A 233 -16.01 -4.79 -12.47
CA GLU A 233 -16.38 -6.16 -12.06
C GLU A 233 -15.60 -6.61 -10.83
N LEU A 234 -14.29 -6.33 -10.79
CA LEU A 234 -13.46 -6.66 -9.64
C LEU A 234 -13.85 -5.85 -8.40
N LEU A 235 -14.17 -4.56 -8.57
CA LEU A 235 -14.63 -3.70 -7.48
C LEU A 235 -15.95 -4.20 -6.88
N GLU A 236 -16.90 -4.59 -7.72
CA GLU A 236 -18.19 -5.15 -7.30
C GLU A 236 -18.02 -6.49 -6.59
N TYR A 237 -17.20 -7.39 -7.13
CA TYR A 237 -16.86 -8.66 -6.49
C TYR A 237 -16.23 -8.44 -5.10
N CYS A 238 -15.18 -7.61 -5.02
CA CYS A 238 -14.51 -7.31 -3.75
C CYS A 238 -15.48 -6.70 -2.73
N ARG A 239 -16.36 -5.79 -3.16
CA ARG A 239 -17.40 -5.21 -2.29
C ARG A 239 -18.36 -6.27 -1.76
N GLY A 240 -18.81 -7.20 -2.62
CA GLY A 240 -19.70 -8.30 -2.22
C GLY A 240 -19.05 -9.25 -1.21
N GLU A 241 -17.74 -9.47 -1.31
CA GLU A 241 -16.96 -10.30 -0.39
C GLU A 241 -16.48 -9.56 0.87
N GLY A 242 -16.68 -8.24 0.98
CA GLY A 242 -16.15 -7.44 2.09
C GLY A 242 -14.63 -7.17 2.02
N ILE A 243 -14.04 -7.29 0.83
CA ILE A 243 -12.63 -6.98 0.56
C ILE A 243 -12.49 -5.50 0.24
N VAL A 244 -11.62 -4.78 0.96
CA VAL A 244 -11.30 -3.38 0.62
C VAL A 244 -10.44 -3.33 -0.63
N VAL A 245 -10.86 -2.57 -1.63
CA VAL A 245 -10.03 -2.29 -2.81
C VAL A 245 -9.15 -1.08 -2.53
N GLN A 246 -7.83 -1.26 -2.64
CA GLN A 246 -6.86 -0.17 -2.59
C GLN A 246 -6.31 0.10 -3.99
N ALA A 247 -6.54 1.31 -4.50
CA ALA A 247 -6.02 1.71 -5.81
C ALA A 247 -4.53 2.07 -5.73
N TYR A 248 -3.69 1.42 -6.53
CA TYR A 248 -2.36 1.94 -6.88
C TYR A 248 -2.41 2.61 -8.26
N ALA A 249 -1.41 3.45 -8.56
CA ALA A 249 -1.34 4.24 -9.80
C ALA A 249 -2.62 5.08 -10.05
N SER A 250 -3.25 5.53 -8.97
CA SER A 250 -4.54 6.23 -8.98
C SER A 250 -4.56 7.53 -9.79
N LEU A 251 -3.38 8.09 -10.07
CA LEU A 251 -3.18 9.28 -10.89
C LEU A 251 -2.98 8.98 -12.39
N GLY A 252 -3.18 7.74 -12.84
CA GLY A 252 -3.20 7.36 -14.26
C GLY A 252 -1.95 6.66 -14.80
N GLY A 253 -1.16 6.00 -13.94
CA GLY A 253 -0.09 5.10 -14.39
C GLY A 253 1.11 4.98 -13.45
N GLN A 254 2.01 4.05 -13.78
CA GLN A 254 3.24 3.72 -13.03
C GLN A 254 4.51 4.35 -13.63
N ASP A 255 4.36 5.14 -14.69
CA ASP A 255 5.45 5.69 -15.47
C ASP A 255 5.32 7.21 -15.59
N ALA A 256 5.94 7.92 -14.64
CA ALA A 256 6.02 9.37 -14.64
C ALA A 256 6.79 9.94 -15.85
N SER A 257 7.56 9.11 -16.58
CA SER A 257 8.28 9.55 -17.78
C SER A 257 7.38 9.69 -19.00
N LYS A 258 6.22 9.02 -19.01
CA LYS A 258 5.16 9.26 -19.99
C LYS A 258 4.48 10.56 -19.63
N LYS A 259 5.02 11.66 -20.15
CA LYS A 259 4.54 13.05 -20.01
C LYS A 259 3.08 13.27 -20.44
N THR A 260 2.38 12.25 -20.91
CA THR A 260 0.95 12.30 -21.21
C THR A 260 0.11 12.19 -19.93
N LEU A 261 0.41 13.05 -18.96
CA LEU A 261 -0.46 13.35 -17.83
C LEU A 261 -1.55 14.33 -18.29
N ALA A 262 -2.18 14.06 -19.45
CA ALA A 262 -3.31 14.85 -19.93
C ALA A 262 -4.45 14.89 -18.88
N ALA A 263 -4.53 13.85 -18.04
CA ALA A 263 -5.40 13.81 -16.87
C ALA A 263 -4.98 14.79 -15.75
N LEU A 264 -3.68 15.06 -15.55
CA LEU A 264 -3.23 16.05 -14.55
C LEU A 264 -3.34 17.50 -15.05
N GLY A 265 -3.39 17.72 -16.37
CA GLY A 265 -3.72 19.02 -16.96
C GLY A 265 -5.23 19.34 -16.95
N GLY A 266 -6.05 18.41 -16.47
CA GLY A 266 -7.48 18.59 -16.31
C GLY A 266 -7.86 19.32 -15.02
N PRO A 267 -9.09 19.83 -14.93
CA PRO A 267 -9.59 20.58 -13.76
C PRO A 267 -9.48 19.82 -12.42
N LEU A 268 -9.24 18.50 -12.43
CA LEU A 268 -9.17 17.68 -11.22
C LEU A 268 -8.00 18.07 -10.27
N LEU A 269 -6.90 18.62 -10.78
CA LEU A 269 -5.73 19.03 -9.98
C LEU A 269 -5.47 20.53 -9.95
N THR A 270 -6.07 21.27 -10.87
CA THR A 270 -6.05 22.75 -10.86
C THR A 270 -7.23 23.34 -10.10
N SER A 271 -8.26 22.54 -9.81
CA SER A 271 -9.28 22.91 -8.84
C SER A 271 -8.61 23.14 -7.48
N PRO A 272 -9.04 24.16 -6.71
CA PRO A 272 -8.59 24.32 -5.34
C PRO A 272 -8.76 22.98 -4.63
N PRO A 273 -7.74 22.48 -3.89
CA PRO A 273 -7.89 21.25 -3.15
C PRO A 273 -9.16 21.37 -2.33
N VAL A 274 -10.07 20.40 -2.48
CA VAL A 274 -11.20 20.28 -1.57
C VAL A 274 -10.55 20.01 -0.22
N ARG A 275 -10.32 21.07 0.55
CA ARG A 275 -10.04 20.95 1.97
C ARG A 275 -11.25 20.20 2.48
N SER A 276 -11.08 18.96 2.95
CA SER A 276 -12.12 18.34 3.75
C SER A 276 -12.34 19.32 4.89
N GLN A 277 -13.43 20.08 4.83
CA GLN A 277 -13.79 20.92 5.94
C GLN A 277 -13.95 19.93 7.08
N ARG A 278 -13.18 20.14 8.16
CA ARG A 278 -13.46 19.44 9.41
C ARG A 278 -14.96 19.69 9.63
N PRO A 279 -15.81 18.65 9.68
CA PRO A 279 -17.23 18.87 9.85
C PRO A 279 -17.43 19.76 11.09
N PRO A 280 -18.42 20.66 11.06
CA PRO A 280 -18.65 21.57 12.17
C PRO A 280 -18.78 20.76 13.46
N PRO A 281 -18.25 21.26 14.59
CA PRO A 281 -18.44 20.61 15.87
C PRO A 281 -19.95 20.48 16.13
N LEU A 282 -20.37 19.28 16.52
CA LEU A 282 -21.65 19.08 17.20
C LEU A 282 -21.52 19.56 18.65
#